data_AF-A0A3T0SES4-F1
#
_entry.id   AF-A0A3T0SES4-F1
#
_cell.length_a   1.000
_cell.length_b   1.000
_cell.length_c   1.000
_cell.angle_alpha   90.00
_cell.angle_beta   90.00
_cell.angle_gamma   90.00
#
_symmetry.space_group_name_H-M   'P 1'
#
loop_
_entity.id
_entity.type
_entity.pdbx_description
1 polymer ?
#
loop_
_entity_poly.entity_id
_entity_poly.type
_entity_poly.pdbx_seq_one_letter_code
_entity_poly.pdbx_strand_id
1 'polypeptide(L)' 'MSEEKQISCAWCNELFTPHRKNHVTCSNNCCVKRYQQKQAIRSLLFKIKDPTQLAAMEVFAVALIDD' A
#
# COMPACT_ATOMS: atom_id res chain seq x y z
N MET A 1 28.74 -6.54 -16.13
CA MET A 1 27.36 -6.18 -16.51
C MET A 1 26.50 -6.31 -15.25
N SER A 2 26.26 -5.23 -14.52
CA SER A 2 25.34 -5.28 -13.37
C SER A 2 23.92 -5.38 -13.92
N GLU A 3 23.27 -6.52 -13.73
CA GLU A 3 21.86 -6.69 -14.09
C GLU A 3 21.02 -5.66 -13.33
N GLU A 4 20.45 -4.71 -14.05
CA GLU A 4 19.49 -3.77 -13.48
C GLU A 4 18.21 -4.54 -13.11
N LYS A 5 18.13 -4.97 -11.85
CA LYS A 5 16.98 -5.71 -11.34
C LYS A 5 15.75 -4.80 -11.33
N GLN A 6 14.82 -5.03 -12.26
CA GLN A 6 13.51 -4.40 -12.22
C GLN A 6 12.66 -4.98 -11.08
N ILE A 7 11.89 -4.12 -10.42
CA ILE A 7 10.96 -4.49 -9.35
C ILE A 7 9.58 -3.88 -9.63
N SER A 8 8.52 -4.43 -9.03
CA SER A 8 7.16 -3.88 -9.14
C SER A 8 6.95 -2.72 -8.15
N CYS A 9 6.29 -1.66 -8.61
CA CYS A 9 5.92 -0.52 -7.79
C CYS A 9 4.86 -0.92 -6.76
N ALA A 10 5.11 -0.64 -5.48
CA ALA A 10 4.19 -0.93 -4.37
C ALA A 10 2.87 -0.11 -4.37
N TRP A 11 2.60 0.68 -5.42
CA TRP A 11 1.36 1.46 -5.57
C TRP A 11 0.63 1.10 -6.87
N CYS A 12 1.28 1.26 -8.03
CA CYS A 12 0.65 1.01 -9.34
C CYS A 12 0.97 -0.37 -9.94
N ASN A 13 1.81 -1.17 -9.28
CA ASN A 13 2.30 -2.49 -9.73
C ASN A 13 3.13 -2.48 -11.04
N GLU A 14 3.41 -1.32 -11.63
CA GLU A 14 4.29 -1.21 -12.81
C GLU A 14 5.74 -1.58 -12.48
N LEU A 15 6.44 -2.18 -13.45
CA LEU A 15 7.86 -2.50 -13.32
C LEU A 15 8.72 -1.25 -13.49
N PHE A 16 9.73 -1.08 -12.63
CA PHE A 16 10.70 0.02 -12.71
C PHE A 16 12.09 -0.40 -12.20
N THR A 17 13.12 0.34 -12.61
CA THR A 17 14.49 0.15 -12.12
C THR A 17 14.72 0.99 -10.86
N PRO A 18 15.01 0.38 -9.70
CA PRO A 18 15.19 1.11 -8.46
C PRO A 18 16.56 1.80 -8.38
N HIS A 19 16.59 3.12 -8.15
CA HIS A 19 17.84 3.85 -7.89
C HIS A 19 18.58 3.48 -6.59
N ARG A 20 17.88 2.90 -5.61
CA ARG A 20 18.45 2.53 -4.28
C ARG A 20 17.83 1.22 -3.82
N LYS A 21 18.53 0.46 -2.96
CA LYS A 21 18.06 -0.84 -2.43
C LYS A 21 16.66 -0.79 -1.78
N ASN A 22 16.29 0.33 -1.16
CA ASN A 22 15.00 0.51 -0.47
C ASN A 22 13.96 1.26 -1.31
N HIS A 23 14.21 1.49 -2.61
CA HIS A 23 13.27 2.18 -3.48
C HIS A 23 12.12 1.24 -3.83
N VAL A 24 10.87 1.69 -3.61
CA VAL A 24 9.67 0.82 -3.71
C VAL A 24 8.58 1.40 -4.61
N THR A 25 8.75 2.62 -5.12
CA THR A 25 7.75 3.32 -5.92
C THR A 25 8.38 3.84 -7.20
N CYS A 26 7.70 3.71 -8.35
CA CYS A 26 8.26 4.14 -9.63
C CYS A 26 8.39 5.67 -9.77
N SER A 27 7.61 6.45 -9.01
CA SER A 27 7.55 7.91 -9.12
C SER A 27 7.25 8.60 -7.79
N ASN A 28 7.54 9.90 -7.71
CA ASN A 28 7.18 10.75 -6.58
C ASN A 28 5.67 10.74 -6.31
N ASN A 29 4.85 10.70 -7.35
CA ASN A 29 3.39 10.63 -7.21
C ASN A 29 2.95 9.33 -6.52
N CYS A 30 3.50 8.18 -6.95
CA CYS A 30 3.23 6.89 -6.30
C CYS A 30 3.71 6.86 -4.84
N CYS A 31 4.83 7.53 -4.56
CA CYS A 31 5.33 7.72 -3.19
C CYS A 31 4.33 8.51 -2.33
N VAL A 32 3.86 9.67 -2.80
CA VAL A 32 2.88 10.51 -2.10
C VAL A 32 1.57 9.76 -1.86
N LYS A 33 1.01 9.11 -2.89
CA LYS A 33 -0.23 8.33 -2.76
C LYS A 33 -0.11 7.21 -1.72
N ARG A 34 1.02 6.49 -1.72
CA ARG A 34 1.30 5.46 -0.71
C ARG A 34 1.38 6.05 0.71
N TYR A 35 2.00 7.22 0.89
CA TYR A 35 2.05 7.87 2.20
C TYR A 35 0.66 8.31 2.68
N GLN A 36 -0.15 8.89 1.79
CA GLN A 36 -1.52 9.30 2.10
C GLN A 36 -2.39 8.09 2.50
N GLN A 37 -2.30 6.97 1.76
CA GLN A 37 -3.02 5.74 2.09
C GLN A 37 -2.61 5.20 3.47
N LYS A 38 -1.31 5.17 3.79
CA LYS A 38 -0.83 4.75 5.12
C LYS A 38 -1.38 5.63 6.24
N GLN A 39 -1.47 6.94 6.02
CA GLN A 39 -2.01 7.86 7.01
C GLN A 39 -3.52 7.64 7.23
N ALA A 40 -4.27 7.37 6.16
CA ALA A 40 -5.69 7.03 6.26
C ALA A 40 -5.90 5.74 7.06
N ILE A 41 -5.15 4.68 6.75
CA ILE A 41 -5.18 3.41 7.50
C ILE A 41 -4.81 3.65 8.97
N ARG A 42 -3.74 4.38 9.24
CA ARG A 42 -3.32 4.70 10.61
C ARG A 42 -4.40 5.45 11.39
N SER A 43 -5.08 6.41 10.75
CA SER A 43 -6.19 7.14 11.37
C SER A 43 -7.37 6.24 11.70
N LEU A 44 -7.70 5.29 10.81
CA LEU A 44 -8.75 4.29 11.07
C LEU A 44 -8.37 3.38 12.23
N LEU A 45 -7.13 2.84 12.23
CA LEU A 45 -6.64 1.98 13.30
C LEU A 45 -6.67 2.66 14.67
N PHE A 46 -6.38 3.97 14.75
CA PHE A 46 -6.50 4.70 16.02
C PHE A 46 -7.92 4.87 16.55
N LYS A 47 -8.94 4.74 15.68
CA LYS A 47 -10.35 4.82 16.09
C LYS A 47 -10.87 3.48 16.60
N ILE A 48 -10.19 2.38 16.27
CA ILE A 48 -10.53 1.03 16.72
C ILE A 48 -10.16 0.90 18.20
N LYS A 49 -11.13 0.50 19.03
CA LYS A 49 -10.95 0.35 20.48
C LYS A 49 -10.78 -1.10 20.92
N ASP A 50 -11.27 -2.05 20.13
CA ASP A 50 -11.27 -3.47 20.43
C ASP A 50 -11.01 -4.31 19.16
N PRO A 51 -10.31 -5.46 19.23
CA PRO A 51 -10.00 -6.29 18.07
C PRO A 51 -11.22 -6.77 17.27
N THR A 52 -12.38 -6.92 17.91
CA THR A 52 -13.62 -7.33 17.22
C THR A 52 -14.08 -6.31 16.19
N GLN A 53 -13.78 -5.01 16.39
CA GLN A 53 -14.13 -3.95 15.44
C GLN A 53 -13.27 -4.00 14.17
N LEU A 54 -12.02 -4.47 14.28
CA LEU A 54 -11.16 -4.68 13.11
C LEU A 54 -11.69 -5.83 12.25
N ALA A 55 -12.05 -6.96 12.87
CA ALA A 55 -12.61 -8.12 12.17
C ALA A 55 -13.92 -7.78 11.44
N ALA A 56 -14.78 -6.93 12.03
CA ALA A 56 -15.99 -6.47 11.37
C ALA A 56 -15.68 -5.67 10.08
N MET A 57 -14.62 -4.86 10.06
CA MET A 57 -14.22 -4.10 8.86
C MET A 57 -13.69 -4.99 7.73
N GLU A 58 -13.01 -6.09 8.05
CA GLU A 58 -12.54 -7.08 7.06
C GLU A 58 -13.73 -7.75 6.35
N VAL A 59 -14.80 -8.06 7.10
CA VAL A 59 -16.05 -8.63 6.53
C VAL A 59 -16.72 -7.67 5.54
N PHE A 60 -16.75 -6.36 5.85
CA PHE A 60 -17.29 -5.35 4.93
C PHE A 60 -16.44 -5.16 3.66
N ALA A 61 -15.11 -5.26 3.77
CA ALA A 61 -14.22 -5.11 2.62
C ALA A 61 -14.35 -6.28 1.63
N VAL A 62 -14.57 -7.49 2.12
CA VAL A 62 -14.83 -8.67 1.27
C VAL A 62 -16.20 -8.55 0.58
N ALA A 63 -17.23 -8.13 1.31
CA ALA A 63 -18.58 -7.97 0.75
C ALA A 63 -18.68 -6.93 -0.39
N LEU A 64 -17.78 -5.94 -0.44
CA LEU A 64 -17.74 -4.92 -1.48
C LEU A 64 -16.97 -5.34 -2.76
N ILE A 65 -16.30 -6.48 -2.76
CA ILE A 65 -15.55 -7.01 -3.92
C ILE A 65 -16.44 -7.99 -4.73
N ASP A 66 -17.51 -8.49 -4.13
CA ASP A 66 -18.42 -9.48 -4.73
C ASP A 66 -19.72 -8.88 -5.35
N ASP A 67 -19.85 -7.55 -5.39
CA ASP A 67 -20.87 -6.78 -6.14
C ASP A 67 -20.24 -6.03 -7.34
#